data_AF-K1VHE1-F1
#
_entry.id   AF-K1VHE1-F1
#
_cell.length_a   1.000
_cell.length_b   1.000
_cell.length_c   1.000
_cell.angle_alpha   90.00
_cell.angle_beta   90.00
_cell.angle_gamma   90.00
#
_symmetry.space_group_name_H-M   'P 1'
#
loop_
_entity.id
_entity.type
_entity.pdbx_description
1 polymer ?
#
loop_
_entity_poly.entity_id
_entity_poly.type
_entity_poly.pdbx_seq_one_letter_code
_entity_poly.pdbx_strand_id
1 'polypeptide(L)'
;MLTLLATLALTAPALAGEIQWAQMTGRSGFLAVGTSRIDGNGTAYIDNGAPVFVSGDYLRYVNIDWDYKYGQAGLIKMKMSSGDKCLDAGLTPGNGTPLKVWDCYEGYDAQNFKVHDSRIELVGKVALS
;
A
#
# COMPACT_ATOMS: atom_id res chain seq x y z
N MET A 1 15.26 -50.83 2.04
CA MET A 1 15.07 -49.69 2.97
C MET A 1 15.39 -48.42 2.21
N LEU A 2 14.37 -47.66 1.82
CA LEU A 2 14.54 -46.38 1.12
C LEU A 2 13.95 -45.31 2.04
N THR A 3 14.81 -44.55 2.72
CA THR A 3 14.41 -43.46 3.60
C THR A 3 13.99 -42.26 2.76
N LEU A 4 12.69 -42.01 2.70
CA LEU A 4 12.10 -40.83 2.10
C LEU A 4 12.33 -39.63 3.06
N LEU A 5 13.28 -38.74 2.74
CA LEU A 5 13.39 -37.46 3.43
C LEU A 5 12.24 -36.55 2.99
N ALA A 6 11.25 -36.35 3.86
CA ALA A 6 10.26 -35.31 3.69
C ALA A 6 10.88 -33.96 4.09
N THR A 7 11.20 -33.12 3.10
CA THR A 7 11.56 -31.72 3.34
C THR A 7 10.33 -30.96 3.82
N LEU A 8 10.30 -30.64 5.12
CA LEU A 8 9.32 -29.75 5.72
C LEU A 8 9.64 -28.32 5.27
N ALA A 9 8.91 -27.79 4.30
CA ALA A 9 9.02 -26.38 3.94
C ALA A 9 8.40 -25.55 5.08
N LEU A 10 9.23 -24.88 5.88
CA LEU A 10 8.75 -23.87 6.83
C LEU A 10 8.13 -22.72 6.02
N THR A 11 6.81 -22.68 5.97
CA THR A 11 6.08 -21.48 5.53
C THR A 11 6.29 -20.41 6.60
N ALA A 12 7.21 -19.47 6.36
CA ALA A 12 7.27 -18.28 7.20
C ALA A 12 5.92 -17.54 7.07
N PRO A 13 5.22 -17.25 8.18
CA PRO A 13 4.02 -16.44 8.09
C PRO A 13 4.42 -15.09 7.51
N ALA A 14 3.73 -14.64 6.47
CA ALA A 14 3.84 -13.25 6.03
C ALA A 14 3.47 -12.38 7.23
N LEU A 15 4.45 -11.68 7.79
CA LEU A 15 4.21 -10.76 8.88
C LEU A 15 3.37 -9.62 8.32
N ALA A 16 2.05 -9.68 8.55
CA ALA A 16 1.17 -8.56 8.31
C ALA A 16 1.59 -7.45 9.28
N GLY A 17 2.34 -6.46 8.77
CA GLY A 17 2.70 -5.28 9.53
C GLY A 17 1.44 -4.52 9.92
N GLU A 18 1.34 -4.15 11.18
CA GLU A 18 0.30 -3.27 11.67
C GLU A 18 0.59 -1.84 11.19
N ILE A 19 -0.35 -1.21 10.47
CA ILE A 19 -0.23 0.20 10.10
C ILE A 19 -0.69 1.00 11.31
N GLN A 20 0.25 1.57 12.06
CA GLN A 20 -0.04 2.52 13.14
C GLN A 20 -0.04 3.94 12.59
N TRP A 21 -1.20 4.60 12.60
CA TRP A 21 -1.36 5.97 12.16
C TRP A 21 -0.51 6.95 12.97
N ALA A 22 -0.06 8.02 12.33
CA ALA A 22 0.79 9.06 12.88
C ALA A 22 0.25 9.69 14.18
N GLN A 23 0.61 9.14 15.33
CA GLN A 23 0.67 9.94 16.57
C GLN A 23 2.07 10.59 16.61
N MET A 24 2.10 11.90 16.82
CA MET A 24 3.30 12.77 16.70
C MET A 24 4.41 12.49 17.73
N THR A 25 4.33 11.39 18.49
CA THR A 25 5.28 11.07 19.55
C THR A 25 5.65 9.59 19.53
N GLY A 26 6.53 9.19 18.60
CA GLY A 26 7.57 8.22 18.95
C GLY A 26 7.66 6.89 18.20
N ARG A 27 6.71 6.47 17.36
CA ARG A 27 6.86 5.29 16.47
C ARG A 27 5.66 5.11 15.54
N SER A 28 5.51 6.01 14.57
CA SER A 28 4.35 5.97 13.68
C SER A 28 4.82 5.92 12.24
N GLY A 29 4.49 4.84 11.54
CA GLY A 29 4.79 4.67 10.13
C GLY A 29 3.73 5.37 9.28
N PHE A 30 4.14 6.03 8.20
CA PHE A 30 3.20 6.55 7.21
C PHE A 30 3.32 5.78 5.90
N LEU A 31 2.24 5.81 5.11
CA LEU A 31 2.22 5.23 3.78
C LEU A 31 2.86 6.21 2.80
N ALA A 32 4.12 5.95 2.47
CA ALA A 32 4.93 6.76 1.58
C ALA A 32 4.86 6.24 0.14
N VAL A 33 5.14 7.14 -0.81
CA VAL A 33 5.18 6.83 -2.24
C VAL A 33 6.52 7.24 -2.84
N GLY A 34 7.07 6.38 -3.70
CA GLY A 34 8.32 6.67 -4.40
C GLY A 34 8.15 7.83 -5.38
N THR A 35 9.06 8.79 -5.36
CA THR A 35 9.07 9.90 -6.32
C THR A 35 9.91 9.53 -7.54
N SER A 36 9.45 9.92 -8.72
CA SER A 36 10.22 9.75 -9.97
C SER A 36 11.11 10.96 -10.23
N ARG A 37 10.67 12.15 -9.80
CA ARG A 37 11.41 13.41 -9.88
C ARG A 37 10.91 14.38 -8.80
N ILE A 38 11.78 15.29 -8.36
CA ILE A 38 11.41 16.49 -7.61
C ILE A 38 11.93 17.69 -8.42
N ASP A 39 11.10 18.70 -8.69
CA ASP A 39 11.57 19.93 -9.35
C ASP A 39 12.33 20.86 -8.39
N GLY A 40 12.91 21.94 -8.92
CA GLY A 40 13.62 22.93 -8.11
C GLY A 40 12.73 23.72 -7.13
N ASN A 41 11.41 23.53 -7.18
CA ASN A 41 10.43 24.12 -6.28
C ASN A 41 9.91 23.11 -5.24
N GLY A 42 10.47 21.90 -5.20
CA GLY A 42 10.06 20.86 -4.26
C GLY A 42 8.79 20.10 -4.66
N THR A 43 8.26 20.30 -5.87
CA THR A 43 7.12 19.53 -6.37
C THR A 43 7.58 18.12 -6.74
N ALA A 44 7.00 17.11 -6.11
CA ALA A 44 7.25 15.72 -6.47
C ALA A 44 6.37 15.28 -7.64
N TYR A 45 6.96 14.58 -8.60
CA TYR A 45 6.28 13.90 -9.69
C TYR A 45 6.18 12.41 -9.38
N ILE A 46 4.94 11.92 -9.37
CA ILE A 46 4.60 10.54 -9.05
C ILE A 46 3.94 9.91 -10.27
N ASP A 47 4.65 8.97 -10.89
CA ASP A 47 4.17 8.24 -12.06
C ASP A 47 3.32 7.04 -11.67
N ASN A 48 2.45 6.61 -12.59
CA ASN A 48 1.79 5.32 -12.50
C ASN A 48 2.83 4.21 -12.39
N GLY A 49 2.75 3.39 -11.35
CA GLY A 49 3.80 2.41 -11.07
C GLY A 49 4.64 2.72 -9.85
N ALA A 50 4.60 3.97 -9.35
CA ALA A 50 5.41 4.35 -8.21
C ALA A 50 5.08 3.48 -6.98
N PRO A 51 6.11 2.91 -6.32
CA PRO A 51 5.92 1.94 -5.25
C PRO A 51 5.37 2.63 -4.01
N VAL A 52 4.52 1.90 -3.28
CA VAL A 52 3.98 2.29 -1.99
C VAL A 52 4.68 1.48 -0.90
N PHE A 53 5.16 2.14 0.16
CA PHE A 53 5.88 1.51 1.26
C PHE A 53 5.60 2.19 2.60
N VAL A 54 5.85 1.49 3.69
CA VAL A 54 5.75 2.05 5.04
C VAL A 54 7.09 2.71 5.40
N SER A 55 7.06 3.99 5.77
CA SER A 55 8.24 4.72 6.23
C SER A 55 8.04 5.26 7.64
N GLY A 56 9.08 5.16 8.47
CA GLY A 56 9.17 5.90 9.75
C GLY A 56 9.97 7.21 9.63
N ASP A 57 10.59 7.46 8.47
CA ASP A 57 11.37 8.67 8.21
C ASP A 57 10.49 9.70 7.50
N TYR A 58 9.90 10.60 8.29
CA TYR A 58 9.01 11.67 7.82
C TYR A 58 9.69 12.65 6.85
N LEU A 59 11.03 12.73 6.86
CA LEU A 59 11.76 13.78 6.16
C LEU A 59 12.33 13.36 4.80
N ARG A 60 12.34 12.06 4.47
CA ARG A 60 12.96 11.55 3.21
C ARG A 60 11.98 11.18 2.12
N TYR A 61 10.72 10.98 2.45
CA TYR A 61 9.70 10.64 1.49
C TYR A 61 8.59 11.68 1.52
N VAL A 62 7.94 11.90 0.38
CA VAL A 62 6.75 12.74 0.34
C VAL A 62 5.71 12.14 1.29
N ASN A 63 5.47 12.83 2.40
CA ASN A 63 4.35 12.58 3.28
C ASN A 63 3.11 13.05 2.53
N ILE A 64 2.28 12.12 2.08
CA ILE A 64 1.06 12.46 1.35
C ILE A 64 -0.13 12.11 2.21
N ASP A 65 -1.05 13.07 2.30
CA ASP A 65 -2.34 12.83 2.94
C ASP A 65 -3.18 11.96 2.02
N TRP A 66 -3.59 10.81 2.55
CA TRP A 66 -4.47 9.86 1.87
C TRP A 66 -5.92 10.16 2.25
N ASP A 67 -6.74 10.41 1.25
CA ASP A 67 -8.19 10.58 1.37
C ASP A 67 -8.88 9.21 1.28
N TYR A 68 -9.56 8.80 2.35
CA TYR A 68 -10.30 7.56 2.43
C TYR A 68 -11.43 7.68 3.46
N LYS A 69 -12.40 6.77 3.40
CA LYS A 69 -13.49 6.69 4.37
C LYS A 69 -13.29 5.49 5.29
N TYR A 70 -13.07 5.73 6.58
CA TYR A 70 -12.90 4.67 7.56
C TYR A 70 -14.13 3.73 7.59
N GLY A 71 -13.88 2.42 7.59
CA GLY A 71 -14.90 1.38 7.62
C GLY A 71 -15.65 1.16 6.30
N GLN A 72 -15.35 1.93 5.24
CA GLN A 72 -15.99 1.81 3.93
C GLN A 72 -14.98 1.34 2.87
N ALA A 73 -15.43 0.45 1.99
CA ALA A 73 -14.63 0.04 0.84
C ALA A 73 -14.71 1.12 -0.25
N GLY A 74 -13.59 1.43 -0.87
CA GLY A 74 -13.51 2.33 -2.00
C GLY A 74 -12.08 2.70 -2.35
N LEU A 75 -11.95 3.76 -3.14
CA LEU A 75 -10.66 4.31 -3.50
C LEU A 75 -9.98 4.94 -2.28
N ILE A 76 -8.70 4.66 -2.10
CA ILE A 76 -7.80 5.42 -1.21
C ILE A 76 -7.00 6.37 -2.10
N LYS A 77 -7.28 7.66 -2.01
CA LYS A 77 -6.80 8.68 -2.96
C LYS A 77 -5.65 9.48 -2.39
N MET A 78 -4.60 9.59 -3.19
CA MET A 78 -3.47 10.47 -3.02
C MET A 78 -3.74 11.78 -3.77
N LYS A 79 -4.00 12.86 -3.02
CA LYS A 79 -4.32 14.16 -3.62
C LYS A 79 -3.05 14.80 -4.18
N MET A 80 -3.10 15.22 -5.45
CA MET A 80 -1.99 15.89 -6.12
C MET A 80 -2.47 17.03 -7.00
N SER A 81 -1.64 18.06 -7.17
CA SER A 81 -1.92 19.17 -8.10
C SER A 81 -1.95 18.74 -9.56
N SER A 82 -1.23 17.67 -9.91
CA SER A 82 -1.19 17.07 -11.25
C SER A 82 -2.31 16.07 -11.54
N GLY A 83 -3.20 15.82 -10.57
CA GLY A 83 -4.30 14.85 -10.65
C GLY A 83 -4.16 13.73 -9.62
N ASP A 84 -5.28 13.38 -8.98
CA ASP A 84 -5.32 12.33 -7.95
C ASP A 84 -4.80 10.99 -8.48
N LYS A 85 -4.08 10.27 -7.63
CA LYS A 85 -3.76 8.86 -7.85
C LYS A 85 -4.31 8.00 -6.73
N CYS A 86 -4.48 6.71 -6.99
CA CYS A 86 -5.11 5.78 -6.08
C CYS A 86 -4.16 4.66 -5.70
N LEU A 87 -4.31 4.15 -4.47
CA LEU A 87 -3.68 2.89 -4.06
C LEU A 87 -4.13 1.77 -5.01
N ASP A 88 -3.19 0.95 -5.47
CA ASP A 88 -3.44 -0.05 -6.50
C ASP A 88 -2.66 -1.35 -6.20
N ALA A 89 -3.39 -2.47 -6.15
CA ALA A 89 -2.84 -3.79 -5.88
C ALA A 89 -2.36 -4.54 -7.14
N GLY A 90 -2.52 -3.95 -8.32
CA GLY A 90 -2.15 -4.53 -9.60
C GLY A 90 -3.13 -5.55 -10.15
N LEU A 91 -2.74 -6.16 -11.28
CA LEU A 91 -3.59 -7.12 -11.99
C LEU A 91 -3.65 -8.48 -11.28
N THR A 92 -2.59 -8.82 -10.56
CA THR A 92 -2.43 -10.10 -9.84
C THR A 92 -2.21 -9.88 -8.35
N PRO A 93 -3.16 -9.26 -7.63
CA PRO A 93 -3.02 -9.02 -6.20
C PRO A 93 -3.05 -10.32 -5.42
N GLY A 94 -2.19 -10.39 -4.40
CA GLY A 94 -2.06 -11.50 -3.45
C GLY A 94 -1.09 -11.12 -2.33
N ASN A 95 -1.04 -11.93 -1.28
CA ASN A 95 -0.15 -11.66 -0.14
C ASN A 95 1.31 -11.54 -0.59
N GLY A 96 2.00 -10.49 -0.13
CA GLY A 96 3.37 -10.18 -0.51
C GLY A 96 3.54 -9.48 -1.86
N THR A 97 2.45 -9.22 -2.60
CA THR A 97 2.51 -8.40 -3.81
C THR A 97 2.73 -6.94 -3.44
N PRO A 98 3.78 -6.28 -3.96
CA PRO A 98 4.00 -4.86 -3.70
C PRO A 98 2.83 -3.99 -4.21
N LEU A 99 2.40 -3.05 -3.38
CA LEU A 99 1.43 -2.02 -3.77
C LEU A 99 2.14 -0.91 -4.54
N LYS A 100 1.36 -0.22 -5.37
CA LYS A 100 1.79 0.97 -6.12
C LYS A 100 0.67 2.00 -6.12
N VAL A 101 0.96 3.17 -6.69
CA VAL A 101 -0.08 4.10 -7.11
C VAL A 101 -0.35 4.00 -8.60
N TRP A 102 -1.59 4.30 -8.97
CA TRP A 102 -2.04 4.36 -10.35
C TRP A 102 -3.12 5.43 -10.52
N ASP A 103 -3.53 5.71 -11.75
CA ASP A 103 -4.73 6.51 -12.01
C ASP A 103 -5.95 5.87 -11.34
N CYS A 104 -6.83 6.72 -10.84
CA CYS A 104 -8.03 6.30 -10.13
C CYS A 104 -9.12 5.80 -11.09
N TYR A 105 -9.62 4.59 -10.85
CA TYR A 105 -10.74 4.00 -11.59
C TYR A 105 -11.83 3.53 -10.64
N GLU A 106 -13.03 4.11 -10.74
CA GLU A 106 -14.17 3.67 -9.93
C GLU A 106 -14.60 2.24 -10.30
N GLY A 107 -14.94 1.44 -9.28
CA GLY A 107 -15.38 0.05 -9.47
C GLY A 107 -14.28 -0.93 -9.88
N TYR A 108 -13.01 -0.52 -9.86
CA TYR A 108 -11.89 -1.42 -10.18
C TYR A 108 -11.46 -2.20 -8.94
N ASP A 109 -11.58 -3.53 -8.98
CA ASP A 109 -11.30 -4.41 -7.82
C ASP A 109 -9.89 -4.23 -7.25
N ALA A 110 -8.90 -3.96 -8.11
CA ALA A 110 -7.52 -3.73 -7.70
C ALA A 110 -7.31 -2.42 -6.92
N GLN A 111 -8.31 -1.55 -6.87
CA GLN A 111 -8.28 -0.25 -6.20
C GLN A 111 -9.37 -0.11 -5.13
N ASN A 112 -10.10 -1.18 -4.83
CA ASN A 112 -11.18 -1.17 -3.86
C ASN A 112 -10.66 -1.62 -2.49
N PHE A 113 -10.29 -0.66 -1.63
CA PHE A 113 -9.72 -0.94 -0.32
C PHE A 113 -10.66 -0.50 0.80
N LYS A 114 -10.64 -1.25 1.91
CA LYS A 114 -11.27 -0.85 3.16
C LYS A 114 -10.20 -0.59 4.19
N VAL A 115 -10.24 0.61 4.78
CA VAL A 115 -9.42 0.94 5.95
C VAL A 115 -10.24 0.69 7.20
N HIS A 116 -9.76 -0.18 8.07
CA HIS A 116 -10.42 -0.50 9.33
C HIS A 116 -9.40 -1.05 10.33
N ASP A 117 -9.62 -0.77 11.60
CA ASP A 117 -8.69 -1.04 12.68
C ASP A 117 -7.27 -0.54 12.30
N SER A 118 -6.28 -1.42 12.37
CA SER A 118 -4.89 -1.14 11.97
C SER A 118 -4.53 -1.77 10.60
N ARG A 119 -5.52 -1.91 9.70
CA ARG A 119 -5.36 -2.60 8.41
C ARG A 119 -5.92 -1.82 7.23
N ILE A 120 -5.27 -1.99 6.09
CA ILE A 120 -5.78 -1.63 4.76
C ILE A 120 -5.94 -2.95 4.00
N GLU A 121 -7.17 -3.28 3.63
CA GLU A 121 -7.52 -4.56 3.03
C GLU A 121 -8.14 -4.35 1.65
N LEU A 122 -7.70 -5.12 0.66
CA LEU A 122 -8.34 -5.16 -0.65
C LEU A 122 -9.67 -5.92 -0.54
N VAL A 123 -10.75 -5.31 -0.98
CA VAL A 123 -12.11 -5.87 -0.91
C VAL A 123 -12.56 -6.29 -2.30
N GLY A 124 -13.16 -7.47 -2.43
CA GLY A 124 -13.76 -7.95 -3.68
C GLY A 124 -12.99 -9.08 -4.36
N LYS A 125 -11.73 -9.35 -3.97
CA LYS A 125 -11.12 -10.66 -4.21
C LYS A 125 -11.28 -11.54 -2.99
N VAL A 126 -11.96 -12.67 -3.16
CA VAL A 126 -11.90 -13.79 -2.22
C VAL A 126 -10.44 -14.22 -2.16
N ALA A 127 -9.80 -14.05 -1.00
CA ALA A 127 -8.52 -14.68 -0.72
C ALA A 127 -8.68 -16.17 -1.05
N LEU A 128 -7.89 -16.70 -1.99
CA LEU A 128 -7.87 -18.14 -2.20
C LEU A 128 -7.45 -18.79 -0.88
N SER A 129 -8.41 -19.52 -0.29
CA SER A 129 -8.30 -20.29 0.95
C SER A 129 -7.19 -21.32 0.89
#